data_AF-A0A1X0NEN5-F1
#
_entry.id   AF-A0A1X0NEN5-F1
#
_cell.length_a   1.000
_cell.length_b   1.000
_cell.length_c   1.000
_cell.angle_alpha   90.00
_cell.angle_beta   90.00
_cell.angle_gamma   90.00
#
_symmetry.space_group_name_H-M   'P 1'
#
loop_
_entity.id
_entity.type
_entity.pdbx_description
1 polymer ?
#
loop_
_entity_poly.entity_id
_entity_poly.type
_entity_poly.pdbx_seq_one_letter_code
_entity_poly.pdbx_strand_id
1 'polypeptide(L)'
;MCPMNPILLHSVTMYLQQRIPLAFLCASPETRFAAEQRLLFTELNSENMDIENSGVVVGDAVVYIVNTAQRLHRYIKLRHYTTREEKTLQCMAWWLSRPIGEEEQLLPLSVLIECPVQKGKNALNVLFSLPGLVEVHFSQCDNMTNSNALISLPSPRLPDLSSNAVIENGYLQFSHYHALCDLSLAQCRGFTRLCGLPTASSLHTIDLSFTSVNDDGILLLAESKSLRNVRLMGCVEITNVNAMARMITLERLDLTSCGELTNDGIAGLGKSNSLREVILRYCKGITDVNSVTEAPSLLHLCVARSSLTQSGIASIGSNNNNNNGMSLQHLDLTGCRGVKSVGHLACAVSLCSLDVSWANVKRDALLGLIDSQCLEVLRIAGNPLRSISPLRHMQLLLDVDISDTNIGDDDIIVLATMKALRHVTIRHCRHVTSINALAVLPALESIDVTSSAIVNAGITALNTAFSLTELHLSHCKGISIVSTLAECERLKILHLDGTQVTDENITHLAGSRSLTEIDFSHCSQLSNINTLATISTLRMVDVSFTGVTSDGCSALLRNSTIHIRGVLGLYAEGTPANKKSTE
;
A
#
# COMPACT_ATOMS: atom_id res chain seq x y z
N MET A 1 12.72 -28.52 -17.01
CA MET A 1 12.34 -29.39 -15.87
C MET A 1 12.97 -30.76 -16.09
N CYS A 2 14.00 -31.12 -15.31
CA CYS A 2 14.50 -32.51 -15.28
C CYS A 2 13.62 -33.35 -14.34
N PRO A 3 13.29 -34.60 -14.68
CA PRO A 3 12.54 -35.47 -13.77
C PRO A 3 13.41 -35.83 -12.56
N MET A 4 12.91 -35.56 -11.35
CA MET A 4 13.60 -35.90 -10.10
C MET A 4 13.74 -37.41 -9.90
N ASN A 5 14.84 -37.82 -9.26
CA ASN A 5 15.05 -39.18 -8.80
C ASN A 5 14.09 -39.52 -7.64
N PRO A 6 13.20 -40.52 -7.78
CA PRO A 6 12.19 -40.86 -6.77
C PRO A 6 12.76 -41.29 -5.41
N ILE A 7 14.00 -41.78 -5.38
CA ILE A 7 14.68 -42.18 -4.14
C ILE A 7 15.00 -40.97 -3.26
N LEU A 8 15.39 -39.85 -3.89
CA LEU A 8 15.64 -38.58 -3.20
C LEU A 8 14.36 -38.01 -2.59
N LEU A 9 13.25 -38.10 -3.32
CA LEU A 9 11.94 -37.59 -2.88
C LEU A 9 11.45 -38.33 -1.64
N HIS A 10 11.59 -39.66 -1.60
CA HIS A 10 11.20 -40.47 -0.45
C HIS A 10 12.04 -40.16 0.79
N SER A 11 13.35 -40.00 0.61
CA SER A 11 14.29 -39.65 1.68
C SER A 11 13.93 -38.31 2.32
N VAL A 12 13.75 -37.24 1.53
CA VAL A 12 13.36 -35.90 2.04
C VAL A 12 12.04 -35.94 2.81
N THR A 13 11.07 -36.77 2.38
CA THR A 13 9.77 -36.90 3.05
C THR A 13 9.88 -37.52 4.44
N MET A 14 10.69 -38.57 4.60
CA MET A 14 10.90 -39.21 5.91
C MET A 14 11.57 -38.29 6.92
N TYR A 15 12.49 -37.44 6.47
CA TYR A 15 13.22 -36.53 7.36
C TYR A 15 12.40 -35.32 7.81
N LEU A 16 11.53 -34.79 6.94
CA LEU A 16 10.58 -33.73 7.29
C LEU A 16 9.61 -34.17 8.42
N GLN A 17 9.22 -35.44 8.43
CA GLN A 17 8.39 -36.01 9.50
C GLN A 17 9.13 -36.12 10.86
N GLN A 18 10.47 -36.16 10.85
CA GLN A 18 11.28 -36.33 12.06
C GLN A 18 11.81 -35.02 12.68
N ARG A 19 11.43 -33.84 12.13
CA ARG A 19 11.93 -32.52 12.57
C ARG A 19 13.47 -32.42 12.63
N ILE A 20 14.18 -33.17 11.81
CA ILE A 20 15.65 -33.06 11.69
C ILE A 20 15.95 -31.82 10.83
N PRO A 21 16.88 -30.92 11.23
CA PRO A 21 17.18 -29.74 10.43
C PRO A 21 17.66 -30.14 9.04
N LEU A 22 16.97 -29.68 8.00
CA LEU A 22 17.30 -29.94 6.58
C LEU A 22 18.76 -29.59 6.23
N ALA A 23 19.39 -28.69 6.99
CA ALA A 23 20.80 -28.34 6.86
C ALA A 23 21.77 -29.53 7.05
N PHE A 24 21.38 -30.57 7.80
CA PHE A 24 22.20 -31.78 7.98
C PHE A 24 22.05 -32.81 6.84
N LEU A 25 21.07 -32.64 5.95
CA LEU A 25 20.71 -33.63 4.93
C LEU A 25 21.26 -33.33 3.54
N CYS A 26 21.56 -32.08 3.24
CA CYS A 26 21.86 -31.62 1.89
C CYS A 26 23.37 -31.51 1.64
N ALA A 27 24.05 -32.65 1.53
CA ALA A 27 25.44 -32.70 1.06
C ALA A 27 25.57 -32.54 -0.47
N SER A 28 24.48 -32.71 -1.25
CA SER A 28 24.49 -32.61 -2.72
C SER A 28 23.60 -31.45 -3.24
N PRO A 29 23.99 -30.74 -4.31
CA PRO A 29 23.18 -29.69 -4.93
C PRO A 29 21.80 -30.16 -5.41
N GLU A 30 21.68 -31.42 -5.86
CA GLU A 30 20.45 -31.98 -6.42
C GLU A 30 19.41 -32.33 -5.34
N THR A 31 19.86 -32.85 -4.18
CA THR A 31 19.01 -33.04 -2.98
C THR A 31 18.49 -31.72 -2.43
N ARG A 32 19.35 -30.69 -2.47
CA ARG A 32 19.02 -29.33 -2.06
C ARG A 32 17.95 -28.70 -2.96
N PHE A 33 18.15 -28.73 -4.27
CA PHE A 33 17.17 -28.24 -5.25
C PHE A 33 15.84 -29.00 -5.13
N ALA A 34 15.90 -30.30 -4.84
CA ALA A 34 14.71 -31.12 -4.66
C ALA A 34 13.88 -30.79 -3.42
N ALA A 35 14.56 -30.48 -2.30
CA ALA A 35 13.90 -30.03 -1.08
C ALA A 35 13.27 -28.63 -1.25
N GLU A 36 13.96 -27.71 -1.93
CA GLU A 36 13.47 -26.35 -2.21
C GLU A 36 12.31 -26.35 -3.22
N GLN A 37 12.32 -27.23 -4.23
CA GLN A 37 11.26 -27.28 -5.25
C GLN A 37 9.91 -27.83 -4.76
N ARG A 38 9.89 -28.63 -3.70
CA ARG A 38 8.65 -29.25 -3.19
C ARG A 38 7.79 -28.30 -2.33
N LEU A 39 8.34 -27.15 -1.95
CA LEU A 39 7.70 -26.13 -1.10
C LEU A 39 7.23 -24.88 -1.90
N LEU A 40 7.34 -24.92 -3.24
CA LEU A 40 7.15 -23.77 -4.16
C LEU A 40 5.71 -23.28 -4.39
N PHE A 41 4.69 -23.70 -3.64
CA PHE A 41 3.31 -23.26 -3.88
C PHE A 41 2.65 -22.65 -2.65
N THR A 42 3.09 -21.44 -2.29
CA THR A 42 2.21 -20.44 -1.66
C THR A 42 2.53 -19.08 -2.28
N GLU A 43 1.65 -18.59 -3.16
CA GLU A 43 1.65 -17.21 -3.63
C GLU A 43 1.40 -16.28 -2.43
N LEU A 44 2.17 -15.20 -2.31
CA LEU A 44 2.05 -14.21 -1.23
C LEU A 44 1.92 -12.79 -1.81
N ASN A 45 0.89 -12.09 -1.35
CA ASN A 45 0.67 -10.66 -1.56
C ASN A 45 1.52 -9.84 -0.57
N SER A 46 2.09 -8.74 -1.05
CA SER A 46 3.14 -7.93 -0.42
C SER A 46 2.77 -7.14 0.84
N GLU A 47 1.58 -7.33 1.43
CA GLU A 47 1.06 -6.43 2.47
C GLU A 47 0.83 -7.08 3.85
N ASN A 48 0.85 -8.41 3.97
CA ASN A 48 0.68 -9.08 5.28
C ASN A 48 1.67 -10.25 5.44
N MET A 49 2.65 -10.11 6.34
CA MET A 49 3.63 -11.15 6.68
C MET A 49 3.13 -12.14 7.73
N ASP A 50 1.88 -12.60 7.59
CA ASP A 50 1.29 -13.69 8.38
C ASP A 50 1.42 -15.00 7.61
N ILE A 51 2.60 -15.63 7.72
CA ILE A 51 2.90 -16.92 7.10
C ILE A 51 3.02 -17.97 8.19
N GLU A 52 1.93 -18.67 8.51
CA GLU A 52 1.96 -19.70 9.57
C GLU A 52 2.19 -21.13 9.10
N ASN A 53 2.12 -21.51 7.81
CA ASN A 53 2.07 -22.94 7.47
C ASN A 53 2.89 -23.47 6.26
N SER A 54 3.81 -22.71 5.65
CA SER A 54 4.57 -23.19 4.45
C SER A 54 6.10 -23.04 4.49
N GLY A 55 6.69 -22.57 5.60
CA GLY A 55 8.15 -22.34 5.70
C GLY A 55 8.96 -23.55 6.19
N VAL A 56 10.25 -23.60 5.83
CA VAL A 56 11.20 -24.55 6.41
C VAL A 56 11.56 -24.08 7.82
N VAL A 57 11.13 -24.82 8.83
CA VAL A 57 11.46 -24.55 10.23
C VAL A 57 12.84 -25.12 10.55
N VAL A 58 13.77 -24.25 10.96
CA VAL A 58 15.14 -24.59 11.36
C VAL A 58 15.38 -24.03 12.77
N GLY A 59 15.08 -24.84 13.80
CA GLY A 59 14.99 -24.33 15.18
C GLY A 59 13.79 -23.38 15.30
N ASP A 60 13.98 -22.23 15.94
CA ASP A 60 12.96 -21.16 16.02
C ASP A 60 12.98 -20.18 14.82
N ALA A 61 13.84 -20.42 13.82
CA ALA A 61 13.87 -19.68 12.56
C ALA A 61 12.97 -20.33 11.52
N VAL A 62 12.22 -19.52 10.77
CA VAL A 62 11.44 -19.99 9.63
C VAL A 62 11.98 -19.37 8.35
N VAL A 63 12.42 -20.22 7.41
CA VAL A 63 12.90 -19.78 6.11
C VAL A 63 11.83 -20.02 5.05
N TYR A 64 11.61 -19.00 4.25
CA TYR A 64 10.69 -19.00 3.13
C TYR A 64 11.48 -18.73 1.85
N ILE A 65 11.12 -19.43 0.77
CA ILE A 65 11.59 -19.10 -0.58
C ILE A 65 10.35 -18.63 -1.31
N VAL A 66 10.31 -17.34 -1.63
CA VAL A 66 9.19 -16.73 -2.32
C VAL A 66 9.57 -16.61 -3.79
N ASN A 67 8.75 -17.19 -4.65
CA ASN A 67 8.83 -16.97 -6.08
C ASN A 67 7.91 -15.79 -6.42
N THR A 68 8.45 -14.57 -6.48
CA THR A 68 7.69 -13.44 -7.01
C THR A 68 7.77 -13.49 -8.54
N ALA A 69 6.80 -12.89 -9.23
CA ALA A 69 6.62 -12.99 -10.69
C ALA A 69 7.82 -12.52 -11.55
N GLN A 70 8.96 -12.13 -10.95
CA GLN A 70 10.16 -11.72 -11.66
C GLN A 70 11.48 -12.41 -11.21
N ARG A 71 11.65 -12.88 -9.96
CA ARG A 71 12.84 -13.65 -9.50
C ARG A 71 12.56 -14.44 -8.21
N LEU A 72 13.34 -15.49 -7.95
CA LEU A 72 13.36 -16.18 -6.66
C LEU A 72 13.99 -15.28 -5.58
N HIS A 73 13.33 -15.17 -4.43
CA HIS A 73 13.77 -14.38 -3.28
C HIS A 73 13.75 -15.22 -2.01
N ARG A 74 14.78 -15.11 -1.16
CA ARG A 74 14.83 -15.81 0.14
C ARG A 74 14.39 -14.87 1.25
N TYR A 75 13.59 -15.37 2.18
CA TYR A 75 13.08 -14.60 3.30
C TYR A 75 13.24 -15.41 4.59
N ILE A 76 13.75 -14.78 5.66
CA ILE A 76 13.93 -15.42 6.97
C ILE A 76 13.11 -14.66 8.00
N LYS A 77 12.25 -15.38 8.73
CA LYS A 77 11.55 -14.85 9.91
C LYS A 77 12.14 -15.47 11.17
N LEU A 78 12.61 -14.63 12.09
CA LEU A 78 13.10 -15.05 13.40
C LEU A 78 12.10 -14.60 14.48
N ARG A 79 11.31 -15.55 15.02
CA ARG A 79 10.27 -15.25 16.03
C ARG A 79 10.81 -15.32 17.46
N HIS A 80 11.57 -16.36 17.78
CA HIS A 80 12.21 -16.57 19.08
C HIS A 80 13.63 -17.07 18.84
N TYR A 81 14.57 -16.74 19.73
CA TYR A 81 15.91 -17.29 19.61
C TYR A 81 16.66 -17.31 20.95
N THR A 82 17.32 -18.42 21.24
CA THR A 82 18.16 -18.58 22.44
C THR A 82 19.62 -18.81 22.08
N THR A 83 20.55 -18.45 22.99
CA THR A 83 22.01 -18.69 22.83
C THR A 83 22.39 -20.13 22.49
N ARG A 84 21.51 -21.12 22.76
CA ARG A 84 21.76 -22.55 22.48
C ARG A 84 21.70 -22.90 20.99
N GLU A 85 21.15 -22.04 20.15
CA GLU A 85 20.88 -22.35 18.74
C GLU A 85 21.94 -21.78 17.77
N GLU A 86 23.08 -21.25 18.28
CA GLU A 86 24.09 -20.53 17.46
C GLU A 86 24.59 -21.37 16.29
N LYS A 87 24.80 -22.66 16.54
CA LYS A 87 25.19 -23.64 15.54
C LYS A 87 24.13 -23.84 14.46
N THR A 88 22.84 -23.78 14.84
CA THR A 88 21.71 -23.91 13.93
C THR A 88 21.66 -22.76 12.93
N LEU A 89 21.88 -21.52 13.39
CA LEU A 89 21.97 -20.35 12.51
C LEU A 89 23.25 -20.35 11.66
N GLN A 90 24.38 -20.84 12.18
CA GLN A 90 25.60 -21.03 11.38
C GLN A 90 25.39 -22.04 10.25
N CYS A 91 24.73 -23.17 10.53
CA CYS A 91 24.36 -24.16 9.51
C CYS A 91 23.38 -23.57 8.49
N MET A 92 22.39 -22.81 8.94
CA MET A 92 21.44 -22.13 8.06
C MET A 92 22.12 -21.07 7.19
N ALA A 93 23.02 -20.28 7.75
CA ALA A 93 23.77 -19.27 6.99
C ALA A 93 24.70 -19.91 5.96
N TRP A 94 25.39 -20.99 6.32
CA TRP A 94 26.15 -21.79 5.35
C TRP A 94 25.27 -22.30 4.21
N TRP A 95 24.02 -22.70 4.51
CA TRP A 95 23.06 -23.13 3.50
C TRP A 95 22.58 -21.97 2.61
N LEU A 96 22.39 -20.78 3.18
CA LEU A 96 21.92 -19.59 2.46
C LEU A 96 23.02 -18.90 1.64
N SER A 97 24.29 -19.06 2.00
CA SER A 97 25.43 -18.45 1.33
C SER A 97 25.84 -19.15 0.02
N ARG A 98 25.07 -20.14 -0.45
CA ARG A 98 25.34 -20.88 -1.69
C ARG A 98 24.27 -20.63 -2.75
N PRO A 99 24.64 -20.56 -4.05
CA PRO A 99 23.72 -20.39 -5.17
C PRO A 99 22.78 -21.60 -5.33
N ILE A 100 21.70 -21.43 -6.09
CA ILE A 100 20.75 -22.49 -6.47
C ILE A 100 20.93 -22.77 -7.96
N GLY A 101 21.06 -24.06 -8.34
CA GLY A 101 21.15 -24.48 -9.74
C GLY A 101 22.52 -24.27 -10.39
N GLU A 102 22.58 -24.48 -11.71
CA GLU A 102 23.81 -24.41 -12.52
C GLU A 102 24.31 -22.97 -12.76
N GLU A 103 23.47 -21.94 -12.55
CA GLU A 103 23.79 -20.55 -12.90
C GLU A 103 24.67 -19.78 -11.90
N GLU A 104 25.15 -20.42 -10.82
CA GLU A 104 26.06 -19.82 -9.80
C GLU A 104 25.64 -18.46 -9.19
N GLN A 105 24.42 -17.96 -9.44
CA GLN A 105 23.94 -16.68 -8.89
C GLN A 105 23.36 -16.83 -7.48
N LEU A 106 23.81 -15.96 -6.58
CA LEU A 106 23.27 -15.82 -5.23
C LEU A 106 21.91 -15.11 -5.29
N LEU A 107 20.90 -15.71 -4.67
CA LEU A 107 19.59 -15.08 -4.54
C LEU A 107 19.63 -13.96 -3.49
N PRO A 108 18.88 -12.86 -3.71
CA PRO A 108 18.66 -11.85 -2.70
C PRO A 108 17.94 -12.42 -1.48
N LEU A 109 18.28 -11.89 -0.32
CA LEU A 109 17.86 -12.36 0.99
C LEU A 109 17.33 -11.20 1.84
N SER A 110 16.14 -11.39 2.39
CA SER A 110 15.52 -10.51 3.38
C SER A 110 15.40 -11.21 4.72
N VAL A 111 15.62 -10.48 5.81
CA VAL A 111 15.54 -11.03 7.17
C VAL A 111 14.62 -10.15 8.02
N LEU A 112 13.56 -10.75 8.56
CA LEU A 112 12.72 -10.16 9.61
C LEU A 112 13.06 -10.74 10.97
N ILE A 113 13.27 -9.84 11.93
CA ILE A 113 13.63 -10.14 13.30
C ILE A 113 12.52 -9.61 14.21
N GLU A 114 11.76 -10.52 14.84
CA GLU A 114 10.64 -10.20 15.76
C GLU A 114 10.99 -10.39 17.25
N CYS A 115 12.25 -10.75 17.56
CA CYS A 115 12.66 -11.16 18.92
C CYS A 115 13.52 -10.10 19.62
N PRO A 116 13.40 -9.90 20.96
CA PRO A 116 14.31 -9.06 21.71
C PRO A 116 15.77 -9.57 21.64
N VAL A 117 16.65 -8.77 21.04
CA VAL A 117 18.04 -9.12 20.67
C VAL A 117 18.98 -9.39 21.86
N GLN A 118 18.55 -9.10 23.09
CA GLN A 118 19.36 -9.21 24.31
C GLN A 118 19.95 -10.62 24.58
N LYS A 119 19.40 -11.69 24.00
CA LYS A 119 19.86 -13.08 24.21
C LYS A 119 20.52 -13.74 22.97
N GLY A 120 20.79 -13.01 21.89
CA GLY A 120 21.17 -13.60 20.58
C GLY A 120 22.28 -12.90 19.78
N LYS A 121 23.11 -12.06 20.41
CA LYS A 121 24.08 -11.17 19.75
C LYS A 121 24.97 -11.83 18.67
N ASN A 122 25.57 -12.99 18.97
CA ASN A 122 26.46 -13.69 18.01
C ASN A 122 25.70 -14.30 16.83
N ALA A 123 24.43 -14.62 17.04
CA ALA A 123 23.58 -15.31 16.09
C ALA A 123 23.09 -14.38 14.96
N LEU A 124 22.84 -13.11 15.29
CA LEU A 124 22.57 -12.08 14.29
C LEU A 124 23.80 -11.80 13.40
N ASN A 125 25.02 -11.84 13.97
CA ASN A 125 26.25 -11.63 13.19
C ASN A 125 26.36 -12.59 12.00
N VAL A 126 25.95 -13.83 12.21
CA VAL A 126 25.95 -14.88 11.19
C VAL A 126 25.00 -14.53 10.05
N LEU A 127 23.81 -14.02 10.35
CA LEU A 127 22.83 -13.61 9.34
C LEU A 127 23.26 -12.35 8.59
N PHE A 128 23.82 -11.38 9.30
CA PHE A 128 24.35 -10.14 8.72
C PHE A 128 25.57 -10.38 7.82
N SER A 129 26.29 -11.48 8.00
CA SER A 129 27.43 -11.86 7.14
C SER A 129 27.03 -12.53 5.81
N LEU A 130 25.73 -12.68 5.53
CA LEU A 130 25.26 -13.39 4.35
C LEU A 130 25.47 -12.56 3.06
N PRO A 131 26.14 -13.12 2.02
CA PRO A 131 26.55 -12.36 0.84
C PRO A 131 25.38 -11.90 -0.05
N GLY A 132 24.18 -12.44 0.15
CA GLY A 132 22.96 -12.05 -0.55
C GLY A 132 22.02 -11.18 0.28
N LEU A 133 22.41 -10.72 1.47
CA LEU A 133 21.55 -9.93 2.35
C LEU A 133 21.32 -8.52 1.78
N VAL A 134 20.10 -8.27 1.32
CA VAL A 134 19.70 -7.00 0.70
C VAL A 134 18.80 -6.19 1.64
N GLU A 135 18.02 -6.87 2.48
CA GLU A 135 16.98 -6.23 3.30
C GLU A 135 16.94 -6.80 4.72
N VAL A 136 16.83 -5.93 5.72
CA VAL A 136 16.70 -6.32 7.13
C VAL A 136 15.62 -5.51 7.81
N HIS A 137 14.66 -6.19 8.45
CA HIS A 137 13.56 -5.60 9.19
C HIS A 137 13.59 -6.05 10.64
N PHE A 138 13.49 -5.09 11.54
CA PHE A 138 13.23 -5.34 12.94
C PHE A 138 11.78 -4.96 13.25
N SER A 139 11.08 -5.84 13.97
CA SER A 139 9.71 -5.63 14.44
C SER A 139 9.63 -6.06 15.91
N GLN A 140 8.80 -5.41 16.72
CA GLN A 140 8.57 -5.77 18.14
C GLN A 140 9.86 -5.86 18.99
N CYS A 141 10.88 -5.10 18.63
CA CYS A 141 12.19 -5.08 19.27
C CYS A 141 12.31 -3.94 20.31
N ASP A 142 11.29 -3.77 21.16
CA ASP A 142 11.12 -2.57 22.02
C ASP A 142 12.29 -2.31 23.00
N ASN A 143 12.99 -3.38 23.40
CA ASN A 143 14.13 -3.32 24.32
C ASN A 143 15.50 -3.27 23.61
N MET A 144 15.52 -3.10 22.28
CA MET A 144 16.75 -2.84 21.55
C MET A 144 17.18 -1.39 21.74
N THR A 145 18.30 -1.24 22.44
CA THR A 145 19.05 0.01 22.56
C THR A 145 20.24 0.00 21.61
N ASN A 146 20.75 1.19 21.27
CA ASN A 146 22.08 1.35 20.64
C ASN A 146 23.14 0.42 21.28
N SER A 147 23.06 0.19 22.60
CA SER A 147 24.03 -0.59 23.35
C SER A 147 23.91 -2.12 23.22
N ASN A 148 22.72 -2.65 22.94
CA ASN A 148 22.48 -4.09 22.95
C ASN A 148 22.37 -4.71 21.55
N ALA A 149 22.02 -3.91 20.55
CA ALA A 149 21.67 -4.44 19.23
C ALA A 149 22.90 -4.67 18.33
N LEU A 150 23.88 -3.76 18.33
CA LEU A 150 24.83 -3.64 17.20
C LEU A 150 26.30 -3.34 17.61
N ILE A 151 26.60 -3.30 18.91
CA ILE A 151 27.93 -2.96 19.47
C ILE A 151 29.08 -3.91 19.07
N SER A 152 28.81 -5.09 18.49
CA SER A 152 29.92 -5.95 18.01
C SER A 152 29.47 -6.91 16.91
N LEU A 153 29.28 -6.38 15.70
CA LEU A 153 29.31 -7.19 14.48
C LEU A 153 30.79 -7.29 14.04
N PRO A 154 31.37 -8.48 13.84
CA PRO A 154 32.83 -8.63 13.77
C PRO A 154 33.38 -8.16 12.42
N SER A 155 34.52 -7.45 12.47
CA SER A 155 35.45 -7.37 11.34
C SER A 155 35.96 -8.76 10.99
N PRO A 156 35.90 -9.23 9.73
CA PRO A 156 36.63 -10.41 9.34
C PRO A 156 38.10 -10.01 9.19
N ARG A 157 38.96 -10.56 10.07
CA ARG A 157 40.43 -10.42 10.16
C ARG A 157 40.92 -9.26 11.05
N LEU A 158 41.34 -9.61 12.25
CA LEU A 158 42.40 -8.89 12.95
C LEU A 158 43.76 -9.40 12.43
N PRO A 159 44.62 -8.52 11.94
CA PRO A 159 45.99 -8.50 12.38
C PRO A 159 46.22 -7.21 13.19
N ASP A 160 46.61 -7.43 14.44
CA ASP A 160 47.52 -6.63 15.27
C ASP A 160 47.47 -5.09 15.18
N LEU A 161 47.14 -4.42 16.29
CA LEU A 161 48.13 -3.61 17.04
C LEU A 161 47.46 -2.80 18.15
N SER A 162 48.09 -2.92 19.31
CA SER A 162 48.13 -1.97 20.41
C SER A 162 47.95 -0.50 19.99
N SER A 163 46.79 0.08 20.29
CA SER A 163 46.70 1.45 20.78
C SER A 163 45.36 1.65 21.48
N ASN A 164 45.44 2.13 22.72
CA ASN A 164 44.31 2.43 23.58
C ASN A 164 43.44 3.54 22.97
N ALA A 165 42.36 3.17 22.30
CA ALA A 165 41.21 4.03 22.06
C ALA A 165 39.94 3.26 22.43
N VAL A 166 39.68 3.25 23.73
CA VAL A 166 38.38 3.21 24.39
C VAL A 166 37.18 2.80 23.51
N ILE A 167 36.73 1.57 23.76
CA ILE A 167 35.39 1.08 23.41
C ILE A 167 34.39 1.81 24.33
N GLU A 168 33.98 3.05 24.03
CA GLU A 168 33.00 3.77 24.87
C GLU A 168 31.69 4.20 24.21
N ASN A 169 31.49 4.09 22.89
CA ASN A 169 30.35 4.80 22.28
C ASN A 169 29.55 4.00 21.24
N GLY A 170 29.22 2.74 21.55
CA GLY A 170 28.09 2.01 20.94
C GLY A 170 27.74 2.31 19.49
N TYR A 171 28.67 2.01 18.58
CA TYR A 171 28.57 2.41 17.19
C TYR A 171 28.01 1.31 16.28
N LEU A 172 27.09 1.71 15.40
CA LEU A 172 26.70 0.98 14.20
C LEU A 172 27.75 1.23 13.11
N GLN A 173 28.37 0.18 12.55
CA GLN A 173 29.36 0.34 11.47
C GLN A 173 28.89 -0.43 10.23
N PHE A 174 28.33 0.31 9.25
CA PHE A 174 27.78 -0.26 8.01
C PHE A 174 28.82 -0.61 6.96
N SER A 175 30.10 -0.28 7.18
CA SER A 175 31.19 -0.41 6.21
C SER A 175 31.45 -1.84 5.72
N HIS A 176 30.86 -2.86 6.35
CA HIS A 176 31.02 -4.28 6.01
C HIS A 176 29.82 -4.88 5.25
N TYR A 177 28.72 -4.13 5.07
CA TYR A 177 27.48 -4.62 4.46
C TYR A 177 27.29 -4.05 3.05
N HIS A 178 28.17 -4.45 2.13
CA HIS A 178 28.22 -3.89 0.77
C HIS A 178 27.00 -4.17 -0.12
N ALA A 179 26.12 -5.10 0.29
CA ALA A 179 24.91 -5.48 -0.46
C ALA A 179 23.61 -5.02 0.21
N LEU A 180 23.66 -4.49 1.44
CA LEU A 180 22.47 -4.08 2.17
C LEU A 180 21.91 -2.79 1.53
N CYS A 181 20.70 -2.87 1.00
CA CYS A 181 20.00 -1.78 0.33
C CYS A 181 18.89 -1.20 1.21
N ASP A 182 18.24 -2.03 2.03
CA ASP A 182 17.06 -1.66 2.78
C ASP A 182 17.21 -2.06 4.25
N LEU A 183 17.01 -1.10 5.16
CA LEU A 183 17.09 -1.32 6.60
C LEU A 183 15.87 -0.71 7.29
N SER A 184 15.08 -1.53 7.99
CA SER A 184 14.01 -1.07 8.86
C SER A 184 14.32 -1.37 10.32
N LEU A 185 14.41 -0.29 11.11
CA LEU A 185 14.52 -0.27 12.57
C LEU A 185 13.22 0.28 13.19
N ALA A 186 12.09 0.14 12.49
CA ALA A 186 10.82 0.67 12.96
C ALA A 186 10.46 0.14 14.36
N GLN A 187 9.85 0.99 15.18
CA GLN A 187 9.45 0.72 16.57
C GLN A 187 10.61 0.41 17.53
N CYS A 188 11.87 0.48 17.09
CA CYS A 188 13.03 0.26 17.95
C CYS A 188 13.36 1.54 18.74
N ARG A 189 12.56 1.84 19.76
CA ARG A 189 12.62 3.11 20.53
C ARG A 189 13.96 3.42 21.19
N GLY A 190 14.78 2.40 21.49
CA GLY A 190 16.10 2.61 22.07
C GLY A 190 17.17 3.10 21.08
N PHE A 191 16.81 3.33 19.80
CA PHE A 191 17.68 3.93 18.81
C PHE A 191 17.55 5.46 18.80
N THR A 192 18.63 6.13 19.20
CA THR A 192 18.73 7.59 19.22
C THR A 192 19.86 8.12 18.33
N ARG A 193 20.89 7.32 18.07
CA ARG A 193 22.07 7.71 17.27
C ARG A 193 22.35 6.72 16.15
N LEU A 194 22.49 7.22 14.92
CA LEU A 194 22.72 6.43 13.70
C LEU A 194 24.11 6.69 13.13
N CYS A 195 25.12 6.27 13.88
CA CYS A 195 26.50 6.32 13.46
C CYS A 195 26.77 5.34 12.30
N GLY A 196 27.77 5.66 11.47
CA GLY A 196 28.22 4.80 10.37
C GLY A 196 27.42 4.89 9.07
N LEU A 197 26.27 5.61 9.03
CA LEU A 197 25.50 5.82 7.81
C LEU A 197 26.27 6.48 6.64
N PRO A 198 27.20 7.42 6.86
CA PRO A 198 28.02 7.98 5.77
C PRO A 198 28.86 6.91 5.05
N THR A 199 29.16 5.80 5.73
CA THR A 199 29.95 4.68 5.19
C THR A 199 29.09 3.59 4.54
N ALA A 200 27.76 3.67 4.64
CA ALA A 200 26.80 2.70 4.13
C ALA A 200 26.50 2.91 2.64
N SER A 201 27.49 2.75 1.76
CA SER A 201 27.39 3.17 0.34
C SER A 201 26.30 2.46 -0.48
N SER A 202 25.83 1.28 -0.06
CA SER A 202 24.79 0.51 -0.74
C SER A 202 23.38 0.77 -0.19
N LEU A 203 23.25 1.46 0.95
CA LEU A 203 21.97 1.63 1.62
C LEU A 203 21.14 2.73 0.94
N HIS A 204 19.99 2.36 0.39
CA HIS A 204 19.08 3.23 -0.35
C HIS A 204 17.84 3.59 0.45
N THR A 205 17.30 2.67 1.24
CA THR A 205 16.13 2.90 2.09
C THR A 205 16.49 2.71 3.55
N ILE A 206 16.04 3.63 4.38
CA ILE A 206 16.05 3.45 5.83
C ILE A 206 14.69 3.80 6.42
N ASP A 207 14.19 2.93 7.28
CA ASP A 207 12.96 3.13 8.03
C ASP A 207 13.26 3.16 9.52
N LEU A 208 13.01 4.32 10.12
CA LEU A 208 13.25 4.65 11.52
C LEU A 208 11.94 5.05 12.20
N SER A 209 10.80 4.65 11.64
CA SER A 209 9.49 5.04 12.14
C SER A 209 9.30 4.59 13.59
N PHE A 210 8.72 5.46 14.42
CA PHE A 210 8.47 5.23 15.85
C PHE A 210 9.72 4.92 16.67
N THR A 211 10.86 5.49 16.28
CA THR A 211 12.11 5.49 17.06
C THR A 211 12.28 6.81 17.83
N SER A 212 13.32 6.90 18.67
CA SER A 212 13.71 8.13 19.39
C SER A 212 14.82 8.90 18.66
N VAL A 213 14.81 8.87 17.32
CA VAL A 213 15.69 9.73 16.52
C VAL A 213 15.25 11.19 16.69
N ASN A 214 16.21 12.06 16.98
CA ASN A 214 16.05 13.49 17.17
C ASN A 214 16.86 14.28 16.13
N ASP A 215 16.93 15.60 16.28
CA ASP A 215 17.63 16.49 15.33
C ASP A 215 19.12 16.17 15.13
N ASP A 216 19.83 15.69 16.17
CA ASP A 216 21.21 15.24 16.03
C ASP A 216 21.30 14.00 15.12
N GLY A 217 20.32 13.09 15.23
CA GLY A 217 20.20 11.95 14.33
C GLY A 217 19.93 12.37 12.89
N ILE A 218 19.16 13.44 12.68
CA ILE A 218 18.93 14.01 11.34
C ILE A 218 20.21 14.62 10.74
N LEU A 219 21.04 15.27 11.55
CA LEU A 219 22.34 15.76 11.09
C LEU A 219 23.23 14.63 10.57
N LEU A 220 23.24 13.49 11.25
CA LEU A 220 23.98 12.29 10.82
C LEU A 220 23.38 11.64 9.56
N LEU A 221 22.04 11.55 9.47
CA LEU A 221 21.35 11.05 8.27
C LEU A 221 21.70 11.90 7.04
N ALA A 222 21.79 13.22 7.21
CA ALA A 222 22.11 14.17 6.16
C ALA A 222 23.54 14.02 5.58
N GLU A 223 24.43 13.27 6.24
CA GLU A 223 25.77 12.97 5.74
C GLU A 223 25.81 11.75 4.80
N SER A 224 24.70 11.00 4.68
CA SER A 224 24.63 9.86 3.75
C SER A 224 24.67 10.31 2.29
N LYS A 225 25.39 9.53 1.47
CA LYS A 225 25.57 9.77 0.03
C LYS A 225 24.77 8.80 -0.85
N SER A 226 24.04 7.87 -0.24
CA SER A 226 23.35 6.78 -0.95
C SER A 226 21.85 6.73 -0.68
N LEU A 227 21.40 7.24 0.48
CA LEU A 227 20.00 7.18 0.88
C LEU A 227 19.11 7.95 -0.10
N ARG A 228 18.06 7.27 -0.57
CA ARG A 228 17.02 7.77 -1.46
C ARG A 228 15.66 7.86 -0.79
N ASN A 229 15.37 6.95 0.15
CA ASN A 229 14.08 6.88 0.83
C ASN A 229 14.29 6.82 2.35
N VAL A 230 13.81 7.83 3.06
CA VAL A 230 13.92 7.92 4.52
C VAL A 230 12.52 8.00 5.13
N ARG A 231 12.17 7.04 5.98
CA ARG A 231 10.93 7.03 6.75
C ARG A 231 11.21 7.32 8.22
N LEU A 232 10.56 8.34 8.77
CA LEU A 232 10.70 8.84 10.13
C LEU A 232 9.31 9.00 10.79
N MET A 233 8.34 8.16 10.41
CA MET A 233 6.96 8.31 10.85
C MET A 233 6.86 8.17 12.37
N GLY A 234 6.23 9.11 13.06
CA GLY A 234 6.02 9.07 14.50
C GLY A 234 7.29 9.30 15.33
N CYS A 235 8.36 9.83 14.74
CA CYS A 235 9.54 10.30 15.47
C CYS A 235 9.25 11.67 16.10
N VAL A 236 8.72 11.66 17.33
CA VAL A 236 8.21 12.86 18.00
C VAL A 236 9.29 13.83 18.48
N GLU A 237 10.55 13.40 18.59
CA GLU A 237 11.67 14.23 19.05
C GLU A 237 12.30 15.08 17.94
N ILE A 238 11.84 14.95 16.69
CA ILE A 238 12.33 15.72 15.55
C ILE A 238 11.65 17.08 15.51
N THR A 239 12.44 18.14 15.56
CA THR A 239 11.99 19.53 15.42
C THR A 239 12.55 20.20 14.16
N ASN A 240 13.64 19.67 13.58
CA ASN A 240 14.34 20.26 12.46
C ASN A 240 14.94 19.23 11.48
N VAL A 241 14.50 19.28 10.23
CA VAL A 241 14.98 18.40 9.14
C VAL A 241 15.72 19.13 8.03
N ASN A 242 15.99 20.42 8.21
CA ASN A 242 16.60 21.27 7.18
C ASN A 242 17.96 20.75 6.68
N ALA A 243 18.67 20.00 7.52
CA ALA A 243 19.94 19.38 7.17
C ALA A 243 19.83 18.40 5.99
N MET A 244 18.68 17.71 5.86
CA MET A 244 18.44 16.71 4.81
C MET A 244 18.39 17.32 3.40
N ALA A 245 18.17 18.63 3.28
CA ALA A 245 18.17 19.33 1.99
C ALA A 245 19.53 19.27 1.27
N ARG A 246 20.62 18.94 1.97
CA ARG A 246 21.97 18.77 1.40
C ARG A 246 22.18 17.40 0.75
N MET A 247 21.29 16.44 0.99
CA MET A 247 21.42 15.08 0.49
C MET A 247 21.15 15.05 -1.03
N ILE A 248 22.16 14.72 -1.81
CA ILE A 248 22.06 14.73 -3.28
C ILE A 248 21.28 13.55 -3.87
N THR A 249 21.04 12.50 -3.08
CA THR A 249 20.34 11.28 -3.51
C THR A 249 18.93 11.14 -2.94
N LEU A 250 18.54 11.96 -1.97
CA LEU A 250 17.28 11.78 -1.24
C LEU A 250 16.08 12.12 -2.13
N GLU A 251 15.30 11.13 -2.52
CA GLU A 251 14.12 11.28 -3.39
C GLU A 251 12.81 11.35 -2.59
N ARG A 252 12.69 10.59 -1.50
CA ARG A 252 11.46 10.49 -0.69
C ARG A 252 11.76 10.65 0.80
N LEU A 253 10.97 11.52 1.45
CA LEU A 253 11.05 11.78 2.88
C LEU A 253 9.65 11.68 3.52
N ASP A 254 9.47 10.71 4.42
CA ASP A 254 8.24 10.53 5.18
C ASP A 254 8.42 10.97 6.64
N LEU A 255 7.71 12.02 7.02
CA LEU A 255 7.70 12.66 8.33
C LEU A 255 6.30 12.59 8.97
N THR A 256 5.49 11.61 8.57
CA THR A 256 4.13 11.44 9.08
C THR A 256 4.12 11.40 10.62
N SER A 257 3.24 12.17 11.26
CA SER A 257 3.07 12.23 12.72
C SER A 257 4.31 12.71 13.50
N CYS A 258 5.21 13.48 12.88
CA CYS A 258 6.26 14.23 13.60
C CYS A 258 5.64 15.48 14.26
N GLY A 259 5.16 15.32 15.49
CA GLY A 259 4.31 16.32 16.17
C GLY A 259 4.99 17.65 16.54
N GLU A 260 6.30 17.63 16.84
CA GLU A 260 7.09 18.80 17.25
C GLU A 260 7.69 19.58 16.07
N LEU A 261 7.50 19.10 14.85
CA LEU A 261 7.99 19.74 13.64
C LEU A 261 7.21 21.04 13.35
N THR A 262 7.94 22.12 13.10
CA THR A 262 7.38 23.46 12.78
C THR A 262 7.74 23.89 11.37
N ASN A 263 7.16 24.99 10.89
CA ASN A 263 7.49 25.58 9.58
C ASN A 263 9.01 25.84 9.44
N ASP A 264 9.64 26.38 10.49
CA ASP A 264 11.08 26.65 10.50
C ASP A 264 11.90 25.35 10.40
N GLY A 265 11.38 24.26 10.97
CA GLY A 265 11.99 22.94 10.93
C GLY A 265 12.00 22.27 9.55
N ILE A 266 11.16 22.73 8.61
CA ILE A 266 11.07 22.20 7.23
C ILE A 266 11.49 23.21 6.15
N ALA A 267 11.66 24.49 6.49
CA ALA A 267 11.91 25.55 5.53
C ALA A 267 13.13 25.30 4.63
N GLY A 268 14.16 24.64 5.17
CA GLY A 268 15.38 24.28 4.44
C GLY A 268 15.17 23.25 3.33
N LEU A 269 14.11 22.43 3.40
CA LEU A 269 13.81 21.42 2.38
C LEU A 269 13.56 22.05 0.99
N GLY A 270 13.12 23.31 0.95
CA GLY A 270 12.96 24.08 -0.30
C GLY A 270 14.23 24.25 -1.12
N LYS A 271 15.41 23.98 -0.54
CA LYS A 271 16.71 24.06 -1.24
C LYS A 271 17.18 22.72 -1.82
N SER A 272 16.41 21.65 -1.62
CA SER A 272 16.77 20.32 -2.10
C SER A 272 16.60 20.21 -3.61
N ASN A 273 17.61 19.67 -4.29
CA ASN A 273 17.58 19.43 -5.75
C ASN A 273 17.27 17.97 -6.11
N SER A 274 17.07 17.12 -5.10
CA SER A 274 16.87 15.68 -5.23
C SER A 274 15.49 15.23 -4.75
N LEU A 275 14.91 15.93 -3.76
CA LEU A 275 13.63 15.57 -3.16
C LEU A 275 12.50 15.65 -4.19
N ARG A 276 11.85 14.52 -4.41
CA ARG A 276 10.70 14.36 -5.29
C ARG A 276 9.40 14.24 -4.52
N GLU A 277 9.45 13.68 -3.32
CA GLU A 277 8.27 13.43 -2.49
C GLU A 277 8.53 13.76 -1.01
N VAL A 278 7.64 14.57 -0.43
CA VAL A 278 7.64 14.91 0.99
C VAL A 278 6.27 14.63 1.59
N ILE A 279 6.23 13.85 2.67
CA ILE A 279 5.01 13.46 3.37
C ILE A 279 5.05 14.03 4.79
N LEU A 280 4.11 14.91 5.11
CA LEU A 280 3.96 15.66 6.35
C LEU A 280 2.55 15.45 6.92
N ARG A 281 2.05 14.21 6.87
CA ARG A 281 0.70 13.87 7.38
C ARG A 281 0.67 14.00 8.89
N TYR A 282 -0.42 14.53 9.46
CA TYR A 282 -0.61 14.67 10.91
C TYR A 282 0.48 15.51 11.63
N CYS A 283 1.19 16.40 10.92
CA CYS A 283 2.19 17.29 11.51
C CYS A 283 1.51 18.60 11.97
N LYS A 284 1.01 18.61 13.20
CA LYS A 284 0.18 19.70 13.73
C LYS A 284 0.88 21.06 13.81
N GLY A 285 2.21 21.09 13.92
CA GLY A 285 3.02 22.32 13.92
C GLY A 285 3.26 22.93 12.53
N ILE A 286 2.87 22.23 11.46
CA ILE A 286 3.01 22.73 10.08
C ILE A 286 1.76 23.52 9.71
N THR A 287 1.95 24.84 9.58
CA THR A 287 0.91 25.80 9.19
C THR A 287 1.20 26.49 7.85
N ASP A 288 2.45 26.38 7.36
CA ASP A 288 2.97 26.97 6.13
C ASP A 288 3.94 26.00 5.42
N VAL A 289 3.76 25.80 4.11
CA VAL A 289 4.64 24.96 3.27
C VAL A 289 5.18 25.68 2.05
N ASN A 290 5.02 27.00 1.96
CA ASN A 290 5.47 27.80 0.83
C ASN A 290 6.97 27.58 0.58
N SER A 291 7.80 27.57 1.63
CA SER A 291 9.24 27.31 1.50
C SER A 291 9.55 25.91 0.95
N VAL A 292 8.80 24.88 1.34
CA VAL A 292 9.04 23.51 0.83
C VAL A 292 8.74 23.42 -0.67
N THR A 293 7.73 24.16 -1.13
CA THR A 293 7.33 24.18 -2.55
C THR A 293 8.32 24.90 -3.46
N GLU A 294 9.35 25.54 -2.91
CA GLU A 294 10.46 26.13 -3.68
C GLU A 294 11.46 25.08 -4.19
N ALA A 295 11.39 23.83 -3.69
CA ALA A 295 12.27 22.76 -4.11
C ALA A 295 12.06 22.43 -5.62
N PRO A 296 13.09 22.58 -6.48
CA PRO A 296 12.94 22.48 -7.92
C PRO A 296 12.59 21.06 -8.42
N SER A 297 12.91 20.03 -7.65
CA SER A 297 12.64 18.62 -8.00
C SER A 297 11.35 18.07 -7.39
N LEU A 298 10.64 18.84 -6.56
CA LEU A 298 9.51 18.34 -5.77
C LEU A 298 8.28 18.12 -6.64
N LEU A 299 7.91 16.85 -6.81
CA LEU A 299 6.75 16.44 -7.59
C LEU A 299 5.53 16.26 -6.68
N HIS A 300 5.71 15.66 -5.52
CA HIS A 300 4.64 15.20 -4.64
C HIS A 300 4.77 15.83 -3.25
N LEU A 301 3.74 16.53 -2.80
CA LEU A 301 3.66 17.06 -1.45
C LEU A 301 2.37 16.61 -0.79
N CYS A 302 2.50 15.89 0.32
CA CYS A 302 1.37 15.50 1.15
C CYS A 302 1.47 16.18 2.52
N VAL A 303 0.44 16.92 2.90
CA VAL A 303 0.35 17.65 4.18
C VAL A 303 -0.96 17.33 4.88
N ALA A 304 -1.55 16.17 4.59
CA ALA A 304 -2.88 15.80 5.05
C ALA A 304 -3.00 15.81 6.58
N ARG A 305 -4.13 16.33 7.07
CA ARG A 305 -4.52 16.40 8.49
C ARG A 305 -3.53 17.18 9.35
N SER A 306 -2.84 18.14 8.74
CA SER A 306 -1.99 19.13 9.40
C SER A 306 -2.72 20.46 9.56
N SER A 307 -2.14 21.39 10.35
CA SER A 307 -2.76 22.66 10.71
C SER A 307 -2.56 23.75 9.64
N LEU A 308 -2.52 23.38 8.37
CA LEU A 308 -2.21 24.26 7.25
C LEU A 308 -3.22 25.40 7.14
N THR A 309 -2.72 26.62 6.97
CA THR A 309 -3.50 27.85 6.87
C THR A 309 -3.63 28.32 5.42
N GLN A 310 -4.57 29.23 5.15
CA GLN A 310 -4.71 29.84 3.82
C GLN A 310 -3.41 30.52 3.34
N SER A 311 -2.72 31.25 4.22
CA SER A 311 -1.44 31.90 3.86
C SER A 311 -0.34 30.87 3.59
N GLY A 312 -0.42 29.70 4.24
CA GLY A 312 0.54 28.62 4.12
C GLY A 312 0.60 27.92 2.77
N ILE A 313 -0.32 28.23 1.85
CA ILE A 313 -0.33 27.75 0.47
C ILE A 313 -0.35 28.88 -0.56
N ALA A 314 -0.24 30.14 -0.14
CA ALA A 314 -0.49 31.29 -1.01
C ALA A 314 0.57 31.45 -2.13
N SER A 315 1.80 30.97 -1.90
CA SER A 315 2.87 31.03 -2.89
C SER A 315 2.78 29.91 -3.93
N ILE A 316 2.02 28.85 -3.67
CA ILE A 316 1.83 27.74 -4.60
C ILE A 316 1.11 28.27 -5.85
N GLY A 317 1.79 28.25 -6.99
CA GLY A 317 1.30 28.78 -8.26
C GLY A 317 1.78 30.20 -8.58
N SER A 318 2.26 30.97 -7.59
CA SER A 318 2.80 32.33 -7.80
C SER A 318 4.23 32.33 -8.35
N ASN A 319 5.01 31.27 -8.07
CA ASN A 319 6.43 31.17 -8.43
C ASN A 319 6.72 30.81 -9.91
N ASN A 320 5.69 30.67 -10.74
CA ASN A 320 5.84 30.32 -12.16
C ASN A 320 6.51 31.42 -13.02
N ASN A 321 6.70 32.63 -12.47
CA ASN A 321 7.37 33.73 -13.16
C ASN A 321 8.89 33.75 -12.98
N ASN A 322 9.48 32.91 -12.11
CA ASN A 322 10.89 33.02 -11.70
C ASN A 322 11.86 32.09 -12.45
N ASN A 323 11.53 31.58 -13.64
CA ASN A 323 12.35 30.66 -14.46
C ASN A 323 12.80 29.33 -13.78
N ASN A 324 12.52 29.11 -12.50
CA ASN A 324 12.58 27.83 -11.80
C ASN A 324 11.17 27.24 -11.72
N GLY A 325 10.59 26.89 -12.89
CA GLY A 325 9.21 26.44 -13.00
C GLY A 325 8.84 25.41 -11.93
N MET A 326 7.74 25.64 -11.21
CA MET A 326 7.32 24.70 -10.18
C MET A 326 7.09 23.32 -10.80
N SER A 327 7.71 22.29 -10.22
CA SER A 327 7.59 20.90 -10.67
C SER A 327 6.50 20.12 -9.93
N LEU A 328 5.79 20.76 -8.99
CA LEU A 328 4.78 20.11 -8.18
C LEU A 328 3.61 19.62 -9.05
N GLN A 329 3.43 18.31 -9.07
CA GLN A 329 2.42 17.59 -9.84
C GLN A 329 1.26 17.09 -8.97
N HIS A 330 1.56 16.70 -7.72
CA HIS A 330 0.59 16.11 -6.81
C HIS A 330 0.61 16.84 -5.47
N LEU A 331 -0.54 17.39 -5.07
CA LEU A 331 -0.72 18.08 -3.80
C LEU A 331 -1.89 17.48 -3.01
N ASP A 332 -1.59 16.92 -1.84
CA ASP A 332 -2.56 16.35 -0.91
C ASP A 332 -2.71 17.24 0.34
N LEU A 333 -3.84 17.95 0.39
CA LEU A 333 -4.30 18.84 1.46
C LEU A 333 -5.45 18.22 2.26
N THR A 334 -5.63 16.90 2.22
CA THR A 334 -6.76 16.22 2.86
C THR A 334 -6.86 16.60 4.34
N GLY A 335 -8.01 17.07 4.82
CA GLY A 335 -8.22 17.40 6.23
C GLY A 335 -7.59 18.72 6.69
N CYS A 336 -6.97 19.50 5.79
CA CYS A 336 -6.39 20.81 6.10
C CYS A 336 -7.48 21.90 6.24
N ARG A 337 -8.20 21.89 7.36
CA ARG A 337 -9.38 22.76 7.60
C ARG A 337 -9.12 24.27 7.59
N GLY A 338 -7.86 24.69 7.66
CA GLY A 338 -7.47 26.11 7.58
C GLY A 338 -7.37 26.65 6.15
N VAL A 339 -7.39 25.78 5.14
CA VAL A 339 -7.40 26.15 3.72
C VAL A 339 -8.82 26.49 3.30
N LYS A 340 -9.08 27.77 3.01
CA LYS A 340 -10.41 28.29 2.70
C LYS A 340 -10.66 28.49 1.21
N SER A 341 -9.61 28.69 0.42
CA SER A 341 -9.66 28.91 -1.02
C SER A 341 -8.48 28.22 -1.70
N VAL A 342 -8.75 27.59 -2.84
CA VAL A 342 -7.75 26.87 -3.65
C VAL A 342 -7.70 27.38 -5.08
N GLY A 343 -8.44 28.44 -5.39
CA GLY A 343 -8.52 28.98 -6.75
C GLY A 343 -7.18 29.44 -7.33
N HIS A 344 -6.27 29.96 -6.50
CA HIS A 344 -4.94 30.39 -6.93
C HIS A 344 -4.04 29.22 -7.40
N LEU A 345 -4.37 27.98 -7.00
CA LEU A 345 -3.64 26.79 -7.44
C LEU A 345 -3.85 26.50 -8.94
N ALA A 346 -4.85 27.10 -9.59
CA ALA A 346 -5.01 27.01 -11.05
C ALA A 346 -3.81 27.58 -11.80
N CYS A 347 -3.08 28.53 -11.21
CA CYS A 347 -1.87 29.07 -11.80
C CYS A 347 -0.71 28.06 -11.77
N ALA A 348 -0.77 26.97 -10.99
CA ALA A 348 0.26 25.95 -10.93
C ALA A 348 0.21 25.04 -12.17
N VAL A 349 0.89 25.45 -13.24
CA VAL A 349 0.89 24.80 -14.57
C VAL A 349 1.44 23.37 -14.64
N SER A 350 1.96 22.82 -13.54
CA SER A 350 2.41 21.43 -13.48
C SER A 350 1.49 20.55 -12.63
N LEU A 351 0.50 21.13 -11.94
CA LEU A 351 -0.32 20.44 -10.95
C LEU A 351 -1.40 19.59 -11.64
N CYS A 352 -1.15 18.28 -11.72
CA CYS A 352 -2.04 17.30 -12.33
C CYS A 352 -3.04 16.69 -11.33
N SER A 353 -2.73 16.69 -10.03
CA SER A 353 -3.56 16.10 -8.99
C SER A 353 -3.66 17.00 -7.77
N LEU A 354 -4.90 17.25 -7.34
CA LEU A 354 -5.21 18.00 -6.14
C LEU A 354 -6.21 17.22 -5.28
N ASP A 355 -5.82 16.96 -4.03
CA ASP A 355 -6.72 16.43 -3.00
C ASP A 355 -6.95 17.48 -1.92
N VAL A 356 -8.20 17.91 -1.75
CA VAL A 356 -8.64 18.83 -0.70
C VAL A 356 -9.82 18.22 0.07
N SER A 357 -9.89 16.88 0.11
CA SER A 357 -10.96 16.17 0.78
C SER A 357 -10.97 16.49 2.28
N TRP A 358 -12.13 16.61 2.91
CA TRP A 358 -12.29 16.90 4.34
C TRP A 358 -11.64 18.21 4.82
N ALA A 359 -11.28 19.12 3.92
CA ALA A 359 -10.63 20.39 4.22
C ALA A 359 -11.62 21.53 4.52
N ASN A 360 -12.92 21.25 4.63
CA ASN A 360 -13.97 22.25 4.90
C ASN A 360 -14.06 23.36 3.83
N VAL A 361 -13.74 22.99 2.59
CA VAL A 361 -13.76 23.84 1.40
C VAL A 361 -15.23 24.09 0.98
N LYS A 362 -15.60 25.36 0.77
CA LYS A 362 -16.95 25.75 0.31
C LYS A 362 -16.97 25.95 -1.20
N ARG A 363 -18.16 26.08 -1.80
CA ARG A 363 -18.33 26.31 -3.26
C ARG A 363 -17.41 27.41 -3.80
N ASP A 364 -17.34 28.55 -3.11
CA ASP A 364 -16.58 29.72 -3.59
C ASP A 364 -15.07 29.47 -3.65
N ALA A 365 -14.58 28.52 -2.86
CA ALA A 365 -13.17 28.14 -2.84
C ALA A 365 -12.70 27.47 -4.14
N LEU A 366 -13.65 26.94 -4.93
CA LEU A 366 -13.39 26.25 -6.20
C LEU A 366 -13.39 27.19 -7.41
N LEU A 367 -13.86 28.44 -7.26
CA LEU A 367 -14.11 29.35 -8.40
C LEU A 367 -12.89 29.59 -9.27
N GLY A 368 -11.67 29.64 -8.70
CA GLY A 368 -10.45 29.85 -9.47
C GLY A 368 -9.89 28.60 -10.13
N LEU A 369 -10.32 27.39 -9.74
CA LEU A 369 -9.79 26.14 -10.31
C LEU A 369 -10.19 25.93 -11.78
N ILE A 370 -11.19 26.67 -12.25
CA ILE A 370 -11.66 26.64 -13.64
C ILE A 370 -10.57 26.95 -14.66
N ASP A 371 -9.59 27.77 -14.29
CA ASP A 371 -8.50 28.21 -15.17
C ASP A 371 -7.33 27.21 -15.21
N SER A 372 -7.43 26.09 -14.47
CA SER A 372 -6.36 25.08 -14.46
C SER A 372 -6.27 24.37 -15.82
N GLN A 373 -5.05 24.34 -16.37
CA GLN A 373 -4.77 23.75 -17.68
C GLN A 373 -4.15 22.35 -17.61
N CYS A 374 -3.98 21.80 -16.41
CA CYS A 374 -3.27 20.52 -16.22
C CYS A 374 -3.94 19.56 -15.25
N LEU A 375 -4.99 20.00 -14.52
CA LEU A 375 -5.59 19.17 -13.49
C LEU A 375 -6.39 18.02 -14.11
N GLU A 376 -5.91 16.81 -13.88
CA GLU A 376 -6.50 15.55 -14.33
C GLU A 376 -7.24 14.83 -13.19
N VAL A 377 -6.80 15.03 -11.94
CA VAL A 377 -7.37 14.38 -10.76
C VAL A 377 -7.76 15.43 -9.73
N LEU A 378 -9.04 15.41 -9.32
CA LEU A 378 -9.57 16.31 -8.30
C LEU A 378 -10.37 15.53 -7.26
N ARG A 379 -9.87 15.53 -6.02
CA ARG A 379 -10.58 14.95 -4.87
C ARG A 379 -11.03 16.05 -3.92
N ILE A 380 -12.33 16.17 -3.74
CA ILE A 380 -13.00 17.18 -2.91
C ILE A 380 -14.00 16.54 -1.95
N ALA A 381 -13.83 15.26 -1.63
CA ALA A 381 -14.75 14.49 -0.80
C ALA A 381 -14.90 15.07 0.62
N GLY A 382 -16.04 14.87 1.28
CA GLY A 382 -16.25 15.28 2.68
C GLY A 382 -16.26 16.79 2.92
N ASN A 383 -16.43 17.59 1.87
CA ASN A 383 -16.56 19.03 1.95
C ASN A 383 -18.04 19.47 1.93
N PRO A 384 -18.42 20.57 2.61
CA PRO A 384 -19.80 21.06 2.67
C PRO A 384 -20.23 21.78 1.36
N LEU A 385 -19.96 21.16 0.21
CA LEU A 385 -20.31 21.66 -1.11
C LEU A 385 -21.78 21.41 -1.39
N ARG A 386 -22.49 22.47 -1.77
CA ARG A 386 -23.89 22.39 -2.26
C ARG A 386 -24.00 22.36 -3.78
N SER A 387 -22.91 22.68 -4.48
CA SER A 387 -22.81 22.57 -5.93
C SER A 387 -21.36 22.67 -6.40
N ILE A 388 -21.06 21.99 -7.50
CA ILE A 388 -19.78 21.98 -8.22
C ILE A 388 -19.84 22.72 -9.56
N SER A 389 -20.87 23.54 -9.79
CA SER A 389 -21.01 24.36 -11.00
C SER A 389 -19.73 25.11 -11.45
N PRO A 390 -18.87 25.63 -10.54
CA PRO A 390 -17.60 26.25 -10.94
C PRO A 390 -16.67 25.36 -11.76
N LEU A 391 -16.77 24.03 -11.64
CA LEU A 391 -15.87 23.08 -12.29
C LEU A 391 -16.28 22.75 -13.74
N ARG A 392 -17.43 23.25 -14.23
CA ARG A 392 -18.08 22.86 -15.50
C ARG A 392 -17.17 22.85 -16.74
N HIS A 393 -16.11 23.66 -16.74
CA HIS A 393 -15.22 23.85 -17.88
C HIS A 393 -13.89 23.08 -17.78
N MET A 394 -13.70 22.25 -16.75
CA MET A 394 -12.49 21.42 -16.60
C MET A 394 -12.48 20.25 -17.59
N GLN A 395 -12.00 20.49 -18.80
CA GLN A 395 -12.06 19.51 -19.90
C GLN A 395 -10.96 18.44 -19.86
N LEU A 396 -9.95 18.60 -19.00
CA LEU A 396 -8.86 17.64 -18.83
C LEU A 396 -9.05 16.69 -17.64
N LEU A 397 -10.11 16.88 -16.86
CA LEU A 397 -10.35 16.08 -15.66
C LEU A 397 -10.70 14.64 -16.07
N LEU A 398 -9.90 13.69 -15.57
CA LEU A 398 -10.02 12.25 -15.81
C LEU A 398 -10.65 11.53 -14.61
N ASP A 399 -10.30 11.95 -13.39
CA ASP A 399 -10.77 11.36 -12.13
C ASP A 399 -11.32 12.46 -11.21
N VAL A 400 -12.53 12.25 -10.71
CA VAL A 400 -13.15 13.13 -9.74
C VAL A 400 -13.75 12.35 -8.58
N ASP A 401 -13.40 12.76 -7.37
CA ASP A 401 -14.04 12.28 -6.14
C ASP A 401 -14.76 13.43 -5.44
N ILE A 402 -16.09 13.35 -5.43
CA ILE A 402 -17.01 14.30 -4.79
C ILE A 402 -17.87 13.62 -3.71
N SER A 403 -17.38 12.51 -3.15
CA SER A 403 -18.06 11.73 -2.09
C SER A 403 -18.32 12.55 -0.83
N ASP A 404 -19.31 12.17 -0.03
CA ASP A 404 -19.63 12.81 1.26
C ASP A 404 -19.87 14.34 1.13
N THR A 405 -20.41 14.79 -0.01
CA THR A 405 -20.80 16.18 -0.23
C THR A 405 -22.32 16.35 -0.24
N ASN A 406 -22.81 17.60 -0.27
CA ASN A 406 -24.22 17.93 -0.29
C ASN A 406 -24.70 18.35 -1.70
N ILE A 407 -24.13 17.74 -2.73
CA ILE A 407 -24.49 17.93 -4.15
C ILE A 407 -25.76 17.17 -4.51
N GLY A 408 -26.42 17.56 -5.61
CA GLY A 408 -27.63 16.89 -6.12
C GLY A 408 -27.54 16.52 -7.60
N ASP A 409 -28.65 16.08 -8.19
CA ASP A 409 -28.71 15.63 -9.59
C ASP A 409 -28.27 16.71 -10.60
N ASP A 410 -28.50 17.99 -10.30
CA ASP A 410 -28.02 19.11 -11.13
C ASP A 410 -26.49 19.12 -11.27
N ASP A 411 -25.77 18.68 -10.25
CA ASP A 411 -24.31 18.61 -10.28
C ASP A 411 -23.81 17.43 -11.12
N ILE A 412 -24.60 16.36 -11.25
CA ILE A 412 -24.30 15.26 -12.17
C ILE A 412 -24.40 15.73 -13.62
N ILE A 413 -25.32 16.63 -13.92
CA ILE A 413 -25.40 17.29 -15.24
C ILE A 413 -24.16 18.15 -15.49
N VAL A 414 -23.60 18.78 -14.46
CA VAL A 414 -22.32 19.50 -14.56
C VAL A 414 -21.17 18.54 -14.86
N LEU A 415 -21.07 17.39 -14.19
CA LEU A 415 -20.05 16.37 -14.51
C LEU A 415 -20.14 15.89 -15.96
N ALA A 416 -21.36 15.75 -16.49
CA ALA A 416 -21.59 15.32 -17.87
C ALA A 416 -21.03 16.28 -18.95
N THR A 417 -20.60 17.50 -18.57
CA THR A 417 -19.93 18.44 -19.47
C THR A 417 -18.41 18.24 -19.54
N MET A 418 -17.81 17.44 -18.66
CA MET A 418 -16.37 17.17 -18.60
C MET A 418 -16.05 15.91 -19.43
N LYS A 419 -15.80 16.06 -20.73
CA LYS A 419 -15.79 14.93 -21.67
C LYS A 419 -14.62 13.95 -21.52
N ALA A 420 -13.57 14.33 -20.80
CA ALA A 420 -12.42 13.48 -20.55
C ALA A 420 -12.59 12.56 -19.31
N LEU A 421 -13.66 12.71 -18.52
CA LEU A 421 -13.87 11.92 -17.32
C LEU A 421 -13.89 10.42 -17.62
N ARG A 422 -13.09 9.67 -16.84
CA ARG A 422 -12.96 8.22 -16.86
C ARG A 422 -13.47 7.59 -15.58
N HIS A 423 -13.22 8.24 -14.44
CA HIS A 423 -13.60 7.75 -13.12
C HIS A 423 -14.40 8.82 -12.37
N VAL A 424 -15.58 8.45 -11.87
CA VAL A 424 -16.46 9.34 -11.12
C VAL A 424 -16.86 8.67 -9.82
N THR A 425 -16.43 9.25 -8.70
CA THR A 425 -16.73 8.75 -7.35
C THR A 425 -17.65 9.73 -6.61
N ILE A 426 -18.84 9.26 -6.25
CA ILE A 426 -19.94 10.02 -5.64
C ILE A 426 -20.56 9.18 -4.49
N ARG A 427 -19.71 8.72 -3.56
CA ARG A 427 -20.17 7.90 -2.43
C ARG A 427 -20.86 8.75 -1.37
N HIS A 428 -21.80 8.17 -0.64
CA HIS A 428 -22.49 8.81 0.49
C HIS A 428 -23.20 10.14 0.16
N CYS A 429 -23.57 10.39 -1.11
CA CYS A 429 -24.26 11.61 -1.54
C CYS A 429 -25.78 11.42 -1.52
N ARG A 430 -26.41 11.85 -0.43
CA ARG A 430 -27.83 11.56 -0.13
C ARG A 430 -28.85 12.32 -0.99
N HIS A 431 -28.42 13.31 -1.77
CA HIS A 431 -29.29 14.09 -2.64
C HIS A 431 -29.13 13.76 -4.12
N VAL A 432 -28.22 12.83 -4.45
CA VAL A 432 -28.05 12.31 -5.81
C VAL A 432 -28.96 11.08 -5.95
N THR A 433 -29.96 11.19 -6.82
CA THR A 433 -30.94 10.15 -7.12
C THR A 433 -30.76 9.56 -8.51
N SER A 434 -30.06 10.26 -9.41
CA SER A 434 -29.88 9.87 -10.81
C SER A 434 -28.46 10.12 -11.32
N ILE A 435 -27.92 9.12 -12.02
CA ILE A 435 -26.63 9.19 -12.73
C ILE A 435 -26.78 9.09 -14.25
N ASN A 436 -28.02 9.09 -14.76
CA ASN A 436 -28.31 8.98 -16.19
C ASN A 436 -27.56 10.01 -17.04
N ALA A 437 -27.33 11.22 -16.53
CA ALA A 437 -26.62 12.27 -17.26
C ALA A 437 -25.16 11.89 -17.59
N LEU A 438 -24.53 10.99 -16.82
CA LEU A 438 -23.15 10.54 -17.06
C LEU A 438 -23.02 9.61 -18.28
N ALA A 439 -24.12 9.00 -18.76
CA ALA A 439 -24.08 8.07 -19.88
C ALA A 439 -23.58 8.69 -21.20
N VAL A 440 -23.61 10.02 -21.31
CA VAL A 440 -23.12 10.78 -22.47
C VAL A 440 -21.59 10.93 -22.52
N LEU A 441 -20.87 10.52 -21.48
CA LEU A 441 -19.43 10.70 -21.38
C LEU A 441 -18.70 9.61 -22.20
N PRO A 442 -17.90 9.99 -23.22
CA PRO A 442 -17.36 9.03 -24.18
C PRO A 442 -16.24 8.15 -23.62
N ALA A 443 -15.55 8.60 -22.57
CA ALA A 443 -14.41 7.92 -21.97
C ALA A 443 -14.70 7.35 -20.56
N LEU A 444 -15.95 7.40 -20.11
CA LEU A 444 -16.32 7.01 -18.74
C LEU A 444 -16.22 5.49 -18.57
N GLU A 445 -15.33 5.05 -17.69
CA GLU A 445 -14.98 3.65 -17.44
C GLU A 445 -15.55 3.15 -16.11
N SER A 446 -15.55 3.98 -15.07
CA SER A 446 -15.98 3.58 -13.72
C SER A 446 -16.87 4.64 -13.08
N ILE A 447 -18.01 4.19 -12.54
CA ILE A 447 -18.89 5.00 -11.70
C ILE A 447 -19.04 4.32 -10.35
N ASP A 448 -18.75 5.04 -9.28
CA ASP A 448 -19.00 4.61 -7.92
C ASP A 448 -19.95 5.56 -7.21
N VAL A 449 -21.15 5.06 -6.88
CA VAL A 449 -22.19 5.80 -6.16
C VAL A 449 -22.60 5.08 -4.88
N THR A 450 -21.67 4.33 -4.28
CA THR A 450 -21.90 3.54 -3.08
C THR A 450 -22.54 4.36 -1.95
N SER A 451 -23.57 3.82 -1.32
CA SER A 451 -24.32 4.45 -0.22
C SER A 451 -24.95 5.81 -0.56
N SER A 452 -25.25 6.07 -1.83
CA SER A 452 -25.99 7.26 -2.29
C SER A 452 -27.50 6.96 -2.47
N ALA A 453 -28.30 8.00 -2.73
CA ALA A 453 -29.77 7.89 -2.82
C ALA A 453 -30.27 7.47 -4.21
N ILE A 454 -29.48 6.72 -4.97
CA ILE A 454 -29.81 6.31 -6.34
C ILE A 454 -31.06 5.43 -6.35
N VAL A 455 -31.96 5.71 -7.29
CA VAL A 455 -33.20 4.97 -7.50
C VAL A 455 -33.22 4.26 -8.86
N ASN A 456 -34.13 3.30 -9.05
CA ASN A 456 -34.26 2.55 -10.32
C ASN A 456 -34.34 3.46 -11.56
N ALA A 457 -35.11 4.55 -11.50
CA ALA A 457 -35.22 5.52 -12.60
C ALA A 457 -33.90 6.26 -12.89
N GLY A 458 -32.96 6.27 -11.94
CA GLY A 458 -31.69 6.98 -12.00
C GLY A 458 -30.57 6.26 -12.76
N ILE A 459 -30.81 5.03 -13.24
CA ILE A 459 -29.83 4.22 -13.98
C ILE A 459 -30.32 3.77 -15.37
N THR A 460 -31.52 4.19 -15.79
CA THR A 460 -32.17 3.73 -17.03
C THR A 460 -31.47 4.14 -18.32
N ALA A 461 -30.58 5.13 -18.29
CA ALA A 461 -29.84 5.59 -19.46
C ALA A 461 -28.44 4.94 -19.59
N LEU A 462 -28.00 4.17 -18.59
CA LEU A 462 -26.65 3.60 -18.56
C LEU A 462 -26.41 2.53 -19.63
N ASN A 463 -27.45 1.98 -20.25
CA ASN A 463 -27.32 1.12 -21.44
C ASN A 463 -26.66 1.85 -22.62
N THR A 464 -26.69 3.18 -22.65
CA THR A 464 -26.02 4.00 -23.68
C THR A 464 -24.57 4.40 -23.31
N ALA A 465 -24.09 4.02 -22.12
CA ALA A 465 -22.73 4.30 -21.68
C ALA A 465 -21.74 3.28 -22.28
N PHE A 466 -21.36 3.48 -23.55
CA PHE A 466 -20.59 2.50 -24.34
C PHE A 466 -19.18 2.22 -23.82
N SER A 467 -18.64 3.03 -22.91
CA SER A 467 -17.29 2.86 -22.35
C SER A 467 -17.30 2.33 -20.92
N LEU A 468 -18.46 2.25 -20.27
CA LEU A 468 -18.57 1.89 -18.86
C LEU A 468 -18.20 0.41 -18.65
N THR A 469 -17.19 0.18 -17.82
CA THR A 469 -16.68 -1.15 -17.47
C THR A 469 -16.99 -1.54 -16.03
N GLU A 470 -17.14 -0.57 -15.13
CA GLU A 470 -17.33 -0.79 -13.70
C GLU A 470 -18.46 0.09 -13.16
N LEU A 471 -19.38 -0.52 -12.41
CA LEU A 471 -20.49 0.18 -11.77
C LEU A 471 -20.67 -0.30 -10.34
N HIS A 472 -20.49 0.60 -9.37
CA HIS A 472 -20.69 0.32 -7.95
C HIS A 472 -21.95 1.01 -7.45
N LEU A 473 -22.98 0.22 -7.14
CA LEU A 473 -24.27 0.62 -6.60
C LEU A 473 -24.48 0.09 -5.17
N SER A 474 -23.41 -0.32 -4.50
CA SER A 474 -23.48 -0.92 -3.16
C SER A 474 -24.21 0.00 -2.17
N HIS A 475 -25.06 -0.57 -1.33
CA HIS A 475 -25.92 0.11 -0.35
C HIS A 475 -26.86 1.20 -0.91
N CYS A 476 -27.10 1.23 -2.23
CA CYS A 476 -28.16 2.06 -2.84
C CYS A 476 -29.54 1.40 -2.65
N LYS A 477 -30.19 1.68 -1.51
CA LYS A 477 -31.47 1.05 -1.13
C LYS A 477 -32.64 1.32 -2.10
N GLY A 478 -32.52 2.34 -2.95
CA GLY A 478 -33.51 2.66 -3.99
C GLY A 478 -33.38 1.79 -5.26
N ILE A 479 -32.36 0.93 -5.33
CA ILE A 479 -32.14 -0.01 -6.43
C ILE A 479 -32.72 -1.38 -6.08
N SER A 480 -33.64 -1.82 -6.93
CA SER A 480 -34.19 -3.17 -6.98
C SER A 480 -34.28 -3.71 -8.41
N ILE A 481 -34.45 -2.83 -9.40
CA ILE A 481 -34.60 -3.18 -10.82
C ILE A 481 -33.31 -2.84 -11.55
N VAL A 482 -32.64 -3.86 -12.08
CA VAL A 482 -31.33 -3.75 -12.75
C VAL A 482 -31.35 -4.22 -14.21
N SER A 483 -32.55 -4.34 -14.80
CA SER A 483 -32.75 -4.87 -16.15
C SER A 483 -31.98 -4.09 -17.23
N THR A 484 -31.94 -2.76 -17.13
CA THR A 484 -31.18 -1.90 -18.06
C THR A 484 -29.69 -2.25 -18.10
N LEU A 485 -29.10 -2.70 -16.98
CA LEU A 485 -27.67 -3.00 -16.91
C LEU A 485 -27.28 -4.24 -17.71
N ALA A 486 -28.25 -5.11 -18.04
CA ALA A 486 -28.02 -6.27 -18.91
C ALA A 486 -27.66 -5.88 -20.35
N GLU A 487 -28.07 -4.67 -20.79
CA GLU A 487 -27.83 -4.16 -22.14
C GLU A 487 -26.48 -3.42 -22.27
N CYS A 488 -25.76 -3.18 -21.17
CA CYS A 488 -24.47 -2.49 -21.20
C CYS A 488 -23.39 -3.34 -21.90
N GLU A 489 -22.93 -2.89 -23.07
CA GLU A 489 -22.03 -3.67 -23.94
C GLU A 489 -20.64 -3.96 -23.35
N ARG A 490 -20.16 -3.11 -22.44
CA ARG A 490 -18.79 -3.20 -21.88
C ARG A 490 -18.73 -3.38 -20.37
N LEU A 491 -19.86 -3.42 -19.67
CA LEU A 491 -19.91 -3.53 -18.22
C LEU A 491 -19.39 -4.91 -17.76
N LYS A 492 -18.28 -4.93 -17.05
CA LYS A 492 -17.60 -6.14 -16.56
C LYS A 492 -17.85 -6.39 -15.08
N ILE A 493 -17.79 -5.33 -14.28
CA ILE A 493 -17.89 -5.40 -12.82
C ILE A 493 -19.15 -4.64 -12.39
N LEU A 494 -20.02 -5.35 -11.66
CA LEU A 494 -21.26 -4.79 -11.13
C LEU A 494 -21.38 -5.11 -9.64
N HIS A 495 -21.27 -4.09 -8.78
CA HIS A 495 -21.48 -4.26 -7.35
C HIS A 495 -22.88 -3.78 -6.95
N LEU A 496 -23.67 -4.69 -6.41
CA LEU A 496 -25.03 -4.50 -5.93
C LEU A 496 -25.16 -4.87 -4.44
N ASP A 497 -24.04 -4.95 -3.71
CA ASP A 497 -24.02 -5.30 -2.30
C ASP A 497 -25.02 -4.46 -1.49
N GLY A 498 -25.80 -5.09 -0.61
CA GLY A 498 -26.76 -4.42 0.26
C GLY A 498 -27.84 -3.57 -0.45
N THR A 499 -28.10 -3.82 -1.74
CA THR A 499 -29.26 -3.26 -2.47
C THR A 499 -30.54 -4.06 -2.16
N GLN A 500 -31.65 -3.73 -2.83
CA GLN A 500 -32.95 -4.40 -2.65
C GLN A 500 -33.31 -5.28 -3.87
N VAL A 501 -32.32 -5.85 -4.54
CA VAL A 501 -32.54 -6.78 -5.65
C VAL A 501 -33.13 -8.11 -5.16
N THR A 502 -33.98 -8.71 -5.99
CA THR A 502 -34.68 -9.97 -5.73
C THR A 502 -34.43 -10.97 -6.86
N ASP A 503 -34.79 -12.24 -6.64
CA ASP A 503 -34.68 -13.31 -7.65
C ASP A 503 -35.36 -12.94 -8.98
N GLU A 504 -36.54 -12.29 -8.91
CA GLU A 504 -37.28 -11.84 -10.09
C GLU A 504 -36.54 -10.72 -10.84
N ASN A 505 -35.97 -9.76 -10.11
CA ASN A 505 -35.38 -8.58 -10.73
C ASN A 505 -33.99 -8.82 -11.33
N ILE A 506 -33.28 -9.88 -10.90
CA ILE A 506 -32.00 -10.26 -11.51
C ILE A 506 -32.16 -11.15 -12.75
N THR A 507 -33.36 -11.67 -13.04
CA THR A 507 -33.58 -12.55 -14.20
C THR A 507 -33.19 -11.90 -15.53
N HIS A 508 -33.38 -10.58 -15.66
CA HIS A 508 -33.00 -9.84 -16.86
C HIS A 508 -31.48 -9.74 -17.07
N LEU A 509 -30.67 -9.86 -16.01
CA LEU A 509 -29.21 -9.90 -16.12
C LEU A 509 -28.70 -11.11 -16.91
N ALA A 510 -29.50 -12.18 -17.02
CA ALA A 510 -29.21 -13.37 -17.80
C ALA A 510 -28.87 -13.08 -19.28
N GLY A 511 -29.32 -11.93 -19.81
CA GLY A 511 -29.02 -11.47 -21.17
C GLY A 511 -27.68 -10.75 -21.34
N SER A 512 -26.96 -10.47 -20.24
CA SER A 512 -25.68 -9.75 -20.30
C SER A 512 -24.63 -10.56 -21.07
N ARG A 513 -23.84 -9.86 -21.88
CA ARG A 513 -22.76 -10.42 -22.71
C ARG A 513 -21.36 -10.00 -22.29
N SER A 514 -21.28 -9.20 -21.23
CA SER A 514 -20.10 -8.44 -20.84
C SER A 514 -19.70 -8.71 -19.39
N LEU A 515 -20.66 -8.96 -18.49
CA LEU A 515 -20.42 -9.13 -17.06
C LEU A 515 -19.48 -10.30 -16.77
N THR A 516 -18.44 -10.02 -16.00
CA THR A 516 -17.44 -10.99 -15.51
C THR A 516 -17.53 -11.17 -14.00
N GLU A 517 -17.91 -10.12 -13.27
CA GLU A 517 -17.99 -10.10 -11.82
C GLU A 517 -19.28 -9.42 -11.36
N ILE A 518 -20.02 -10.09 -10.46
CA ILE A 518 -21.21 -9.53 -9.83
C ILE A 518 -21.16 -9.77 -8.33
N ASP A 519 -21.30 -8.70 -7.55
CA ASP A 519 -21.40 -8.76 -6.10
C ASP A 519 -22.85 -8.52 -5.66
N PHE A 520 -23.47 -9.55 -5.09
CA PHE A 520 -24.80 -9.52 -4.47
C PHE A 520 -24.73 -9.69 -2.95
N SER A 521 -23.58 -9.48 -2.33
CA SER A 521 -23.46 -9.63 -0.89
C SER A 521 -24.48 -8.76 -0.14
N HIS A 522 -24.90 -9.21 1.04
CA HIS A 522 -25.93 -8.57 1.85
C HIS A 522 -27.31 -8.31 1.17
N CYS A 523 -27.58 -8.88 -0.02
CA CYS A 523 -28.89 -8.84 -0.66
C CYS A 523 -29.81 -9.89 -0.04
N SER A 524 -30.34 -9.59 1.15
CA SER A 524 -31.11 -10.55 1.97
C SER A 524 -32.37 -11.15 1.32
N GLN A 525 -32.90 -10.52 0.27
CA GLN A 525 -34.07 -11.02 -0.48
C GLN A 525 -33.70 -11.97 -1.63
N LEU A 526 -32.41 -12.15 -1.89
CA LEU A 526 -31.90 -13.01 -2.96
C LEU A 526 -31.72 -14.44 -2.44
N SER A 527 -32.35 -15.40 -3.13
CA SER A 527 -32.33 -16.82 -2.78
C SER A 527 -32.00 -17.74 -3.98
N ASN A 528 -32.22 -17.26 -5.21
CA ASN A 528 -32.02 -18.04 -6.42
C ASN A 528 -31.33 -17.21 -7.52
N ILE A 529 -30.11 -17.61 -7.86
CA ILE A 529 -29.27 -16.97 -8.87
C ILE A 529 -29.04 -17.84 -10.09
N ASN A 530 -29.74 -18.98 -10.22
CA ASN A 530 -29.51 -19.95 -11.29
C ASN A 530 -29.67 -19.37 -12.71
N THR A 531 -30.45 -18.30 -12.85
CA THR A 531 -30.61 -17.54 -14.10
C THR A 531 -29.30 -16.97 -14.63
N LEU A 532 -28.33 -16.66 -13.75
CA LEU A 532 -27.03 -16.10 -14.15
C LEU A 532 -26.12 -17.12 -14.83
N ALA A 533 -26.43 -18.43 -14.78
CA ALA A 533 -25.65 -19.46 -15.46
C ALA A 533 -25.63 -19.29 -16.99
N THR A 534 -26.55 -18.50 -17.56
CA THR A 534 -26.57 -18.17 -18.99
C THR A 534 -25.49 -17.18 -19.42
N ILE A 535 -24.93 -16.42 -18.46
CA ILE A 535 -23.91 -15.40 -18.73
C ILE A 535 -22.56 -16.11 -18.90
N SER A 536 -22.16 -16.37 -20.15
CA SER A 536 -20.95 -17.13 -20.48
C SER A 536 -19.64 -16.44 -20.11
N THR A 537 -19.67 -15.11 -19.94
CA THR A 537 -18.52 -14.29 -19.52
C THR A 537 -18.30 -14.26 -18.02
N LEU A 538 -19.29 -14.70 -17.22
CA LEU A 538 -19.24 -14.61 -15.77
C LEU A 538 -18.11 -15.49 -15.21
N ARG A 539 -17.38 -14.97 -14.23
CA ARG A 539 -16.23 -15.60 -13.57
C ARG A 539 -16.31 -15.54 -12.06
N MET A 540 -16.90 -14.48 -11.51
CA MET A 540 -17.04 -14.32 -10.08
C MET A 540 -18.46 -13.88 -9.72
N VAL A 541 -19.04 -14.54 -8.71
CA VAL A 541 -20.29 -14.14 -8.08
C VAL A 541 -20.12 -14.20 -6.57
N ASP A 542 -20.31 -13.07 -5.90
CA ASP A 542 -20.38 -13.04 -4.43
C ASP A 542 -21.85 -13.00 -3.98
N VAL A 543 -22.25 -13.94 -3.13
CA VAL A 543 -23.57 -14.02 -2.50
C VAL A 543 -23.47 -14.12 -0.98
N SER A 544 -22.39 -13.62 -0.40
CA SER A 544 -22.18 -13.60 1.05
C SER A 544 -23.31 -12.87 1.76
N PHE A 545 -23.79 -13.42 2.88
CA PHE A 545 -24.90 -12.84 3.65
C PHE A 545 -26.22 -12.68 2.87
N THR A 546 -26.50 -13.59 1.93
CA THR A 546 -27.79 -13.72 1.23
C THR A 546 -28.56 -14.97 1.69
N GLY A 547 -29.75 -15.20 1.12
CA GLY A 547 -30.52 -16.43 1.28
C GLY A 547 -30.15 -17.53 0.27
N VAL A 548 -29.10 -17.34 -0.55
CA VAL A 548 -28.72 -18.28 -1.62
C VAL A 548 -28.13 -19.56 -1.02
N THR A 549 -28.80 -20.68 -1.26
CA THR A 549 -28.35 -22.02 -0.88
C THR A 549 -27.65 -22.74 -2.04
N SER A 550 -27.10 -23.93 -1.80
CA SER A 550 -26.55 -24.80 -2.86
C SER A 550 -27.55 -25.07 -3.99
N ASP A 551 -28.84 -25.15 -3.67
CA ASP A 551 -29.91 -25.35 -4.66
C ASP A 551 -30.13 -24.07 -5.49
N GLY A 552 -30.09 -22.92 -4.81
CA GLY A 552 -30.21 -21.59 -5.39
C GLY A 552 -29.08 -21.19 -6.35
N CYS A 553 -27.94 -21.88 -6.32
CA CYS A 553 -26.82 -21.69 -7.26
C CYS A 553 -26.39 -22.96 -8.00
N SER A 554 -27.20 -24.03 -7.96
CA SER A 554 -26.88 -25.35 -8.53
C SER A 554 -26.54 -25.34 -10.02
N ALA A 555 -27.14 -24.44 -10.81
CA ALA A 555 -26.83 -24.27 -12.23
C ALA A 555 -25.45 -23.64 -12.45
N LEU A 556 -25.04 -22.70 -11.59
CA LEU A 556 -23.72 -22.06 -11.67
C LEU A 556 -22.63 -23.02 -11.20
N LEU A 557 -22.88 -23.84 -10.18
CA LEU A 557 -21.95 -24.85 -9.68
C LEU A 557 -21.56 -25.91 -10.73
N ARG A 558 -22.37 -26.09 -11.78
CA ARG A 558 -22.03 -26.97 -12.92
C ARG A 558 -20.94 -26.38 -13.81
N ASN A 559 -20.69 -25.08 -13.72
CA ASN A 559 -19.67 -24.39 -14.49
C ASN A 559 -18.39 -24.23 -13.63
N SER A 560 -17.37 -25.04 -13.92
CA SER A 560 -16.09 -25.04 -13.20
C SER A 560 -15.27 -23.75 -13.34
N THR A 561 -15.68 -22.83 -14.21
CA THR A 561 -14.99 -21.55 -14.43
C THR A 561 -15.54 -20.40 -13.60
N ILE A 562 -16.68 -20.58 -12.92
CA ILE A 562 -17.30 -19.57 -12.08
C ILE A 562 -16.90 -19.81 -10.62
N HIS A 563 -16.27 -18.80 -10.01
CA HIS A 563 -15.99 -18.75 -8.58
C HIS A 563 -17.17 -18.14 -7.83
N ILE A 564 -17.82 -18.91 -6.95
CA ILE A 564 -18.96 -18.46 -6.14
C ILE A 564 -18.51 -18.33 -4.68
N ARG A 565 -18.76 -17.17 -4.06
CA ARG A 565 -18.46 -16.93 -2.63
C ARG A 565 -19.74 -16.79 -1.82
N GLY A 566 -19.70 -17.23 -0.56
CA GLY A 566 -20.73 -16.87 0.43
C GLY A 566 -22.03 -17.69 0.42
N VAL A 567 -22.09 -18.81 -0.29
CA VAL A 567 -23.29 -19.68 -0.36
C VAL A 567 -23.64 -20.25 1.01
N LEU A 568 -24.92 -20.12 1.39
CA LEU A 568 -25.46 -20.62 2.65
C LEU A 568 -25.52 -22.16 2.61
N GLY A 569 -24.91 -22.82 3.60
CA GLY A 569 -24.92 -24.28 3.74
C GLY A 569 -23.78 -25.02 3.03
N LEU A 570 -22.89 -24.35 2.29
CA LEU A 570 -21.65 -24.98 1.77
C LEU A 570 -20.53 -25.08 2.84
N TYR A 571 -20.72 -24.49 4.03
CA TYR A 571 -19.95 -24.77 5.24
C TYR A 571 -20.69 -25.79 6.11
N ALA A 572 -20.78 -27.03 5.65
CA ALA A 572 -21.36 -28.10 6.45
C ALA A 572 -20.77 -29.49 6.15
N GLU A 573 -19.44 -29.60 6.07
CA GLU A 573 -18.74 -30.82 6.52
C GLU A 573 -17.42 -30.44 7.19
N GLY A 574 -17.39 -30.49 8.52
CA GLY A 574 -16.14 -30.50 9.29
C GLY A 574 -15.84 -29.26 10.15
N THR A 575 -16.77 -28.79 10.99
CA THR A 575 -16.46 -28.30 12.35
C THR A 575 -17.78 -28.12 13.12
N PRO A 576 -17.87 -28.57 14.37
CA PRO A 576 -19.15 -28.66 15.06
C PRO A 576 -19.67 -27.26 15.44
N ALA A 577 -20.94 -27.06 15.12
CA ALA A 577 -21.76 -25.94 15.55
C ALA A 577 -21.66 -25.75 17.07
N ASN A 578 -21.23 -24.57 17.51
CA ASN A 578 -21.53 -24.11 18.86
C ASN A 578 -22.69 -23.11 18.80
N LYS A 579 -23.85 -23.61 19.24
CA LYS A 579 -25.06 -22.86 19.50
C LYS A 579 -24.83 -21.88 20.67
N LYS A 580 -25.34 -20.66 20.49
CA LYS A 580 -25.96 -19.76 21.48
C LYS A 580 -25.09 -19.27 22.66
N SER A 581 -24.99 -17.95 22.84
CA SER A 581 -25.90 -17.19 23.73
C SER A 581 -25.43 -15.74 23.91
N THR A 582 -26.32 -14.78 23.59
CA THR A 582 -26.62 -13.54 24.33
C THR A 582 -25.52 -12.88 25.18
N GLU A 583 -25.02 -11.72 24.76
CA GLU A 583 -25.28 -10.37 25.31
C GLU A 583 -24.69 -9.29 24.39
#